data_AF-A0A158NSX5-F1
#
_entry.id   AF-A0A158NSX5-F1
#
_cell.length_a   1.000
_cell.length_b   1.000
_cell.length_c   1.000
_cell.angle_alpha   90.00
_cell.angle_beta   90.00
_cell.angle_gamma   90.00
#
_symmetry.space_group_name_H-M   'P 1'
#
loop_
_entity.id
_entity.type
_entity.pdbx_description
1 polymer ?
#
loop_
_entity_poly.entity_id
_entity_poly.type
_entity_poly.pdbx_seq_one_letter_code
_entity_poly.pdbx_strand_id
1 'polypeptide(L)'
;MRPYSGFNRGHHYILTVIDVLSKHAWTVPLKIKGGSETANVIAEIIRASGRCPKNLQTDMEKEFYNVDVQKVLKKHDVNHYSTYSTLKVVVERFNRTLKNDMWKMFKLNGNYKWKEQVDELPCFVSDYNNARKHRTIGMRPADVTPAIAERLLDTMYSAIKIAGPSKFKSERFGTREQVQDDF
;
A
#
# COMPACT_ATOMS: atom_id res chain seq x y z
N MET A 1 -15.40 9.73 5.17
CA MET A 1 -15.04 11.06 4.63
C MET A 1 -16.09 11.63 3.69
N ARG A 2 -16.73 10.83 2.81
CA ARG A 2 -17.73 11.29 1.82
C ARG A 2 -18.80 12.28 2.33
N PRO A 3 -19.44 12.09 3.51
CA PRO A 3 -20.46 13.02 4.00
C PRO A 3 -19.92 14.44 4.29
N TYR A 4 -18.61 14.58 4.48
CA TYR A 4 -17.94 15.84 4.83
C TYR A 4 -17.29 16.52 3.61
N SER A 5 -17.54 16.04 2.41
CA SER A 5 -16.91 16.54 1.18
C SER A 5 -17.16 18.02 0.92
N GLY A 6 -18.32 18.56 1.30
CA GLY A 6 -18.63 19.99 1.22
C GLY A 6 -17.65 20.85 2.00
N PHE A 7 -17.27 20.43 3.22
CA PHE A 7 -16.25 21.10 4.04
C PHE A 7 -14.82 20.88 3.53
N ASN A 8 -14.61 19.96 2.60
CA ASN A 8 -13.31 19.51 2.13
C ASN A 8 -13.10 19.77 0.63
N ARG A 9 -13.71 20.83 0.09
CA ARG A 9 -13.59 21.25 -1.33
C ARG A 9 -13.87 20.12 -2.32
N GLY A 10 -14.87 19.29 -2.04
CA GLY A 10 -15.23 18.14 -2.87
C GLY A 10 -14.25 16.98 -2.83
N HIS A 11 -13.40 16.87 -1.80
CA HIS A 11 -12.56 15.68 -1.61
C HIS A 11 -13.34 14.64 -0.81
N HIS A 12 -13.45 13.45 -1.38
CA HIS A 12 -14.29 12.38 -0.86
C HIS A 12 -13.46 11.22 -0.31
N TYR A 13 -12.21 11.09 -0.75
CA TYR A 13 -11.34 9.95 -0.50
C TYR A 13 -9.93 10.41 -0.11
N ILE A 14 -9.20 9.49 0.52
CA ILE A 14 -7.78 9.62 0.81
C ILE A 14 -7.14 8.36 0.28
N LEU A 15 -6.25 8.50 -0.70
CA LEU A 15 -5.38 7.41 -1.11
C LEU A 15 -4.27 7.29 -0.07
N THR A 16 -4.05 6.07 0.43
CA THR A 16 -2.95 5.78 1.35
C THR A 16 -1.98 4.82 0.70
N VAL A 17 -0.69 5.15 0.76
CA VAL A 17 0.39 4.34 0.22
C VAL A 17 1.40 4.13 1.34
N ILE A 18 1.88 2.90 1.51
CA ILE A 18 2.87 2.58 2.53
C ILE A 18 3.94 1.67 1.94
N ASP A 19 5.21 2.05 2.15
CA ASP A 19 6.32 1.14 1.95
C ASP A 19 6.33 0.12 3.08
N VAL A 20 6.14 -1.15 2.73
CA VAL A 20 6.01 -2.25 3.69
C VAL A 20 7.29 -2.45 4.49
N LEU A 21 8.47 -2.21 3.93
CA LEU A 21 9.74 -2.46 4.60
C LEU A 21 10.05 -1.32 5.57
N SER A 22 10.13 -0.09 5.08
CA SER A 22 10.45 1.09 5.89
C SER A 22 9.29 1.58 6.77
N LYS A 23 8.06 1.08 6.53
CA LYS A 23 6.81 1.61 7.09
C LYS A 23 6.55 3.06 6.73
N HIS A 24 7.26 3.64 5.77
CA HIS A 24 7.06 5.02 5.37
C HIS A 24 5.75 5.17 4.62
N ALA A 25 4.91 6.12 5.03
CA ALA A 25 3.60 6.29 4.44
C ALA A 25 3.44 7.65 3.75
N TRP A 26 2.58 7.65 2.73
CA TRP A 26 2.10 8.81 2.02
C TRP A 26 0.57 8.79 2.03
N THR A 27 -0.03 9.98 2.04
CA THR A 27 -1.47 10.12 1.86
C THR A 27 -1.76 11.24 0.87
N VAL A 28 -2.75 11.03 0.02
CA VAL A 28 -3.14 12.01 -1.00
C VAL A 28 -4.67 12.14 -1.00
N PRO A 29 -5.22 13.35 -0.81
CA PRO A 29 -6.66 13.59 -0.89
C PRO A 29 -7.11 13.45 -2.35
N LEU A 30 -8.17 12.68 -2.60
CA LEU A 30 -8.77 12.53 -3.93
C LEU A 30 -10.19 13.09 -3.97
N LYS A 31 -10.53 13.73 -5.10
CA LYS A 31 -11.91 14.15 -5.35
C LYS A 31 -12.75 12.99 -5.82
N ILE A 32 -12.24 12.18 -6.74
CA ILE A 32 -12.96 11.02 -7.27
C ILE A 32 -12.11 9.75 -7.13
N LYS A 33 -12.74 8.58 -7.33
CA LYS A 33 -12.04 7.30 -7.47
C LYS A 33 -11.80 7.03 -8.96
N GLY A 34 -11.15 7.95 -9.65
CA GLY A 34 -10.89 7.87 -11.08
C GLY A 34 -9.53 7.23 -11.36
N GLY A 35 -9.45 6.36 -12.38
CA GLY A 35 -8.20 5.70 -12.75
C GLY A 35 -7.07 6.66 -13.14
N SER A 36 -7.39 7.72 -13.90
CA SER A 36 -6.44 8.75 -14.29
C SER A 36 -5.93 9.59 -13.13
N GLU A 37 -6.79 9.94 -12.17
CA GLU A 37 -6.39 10.63 -10.93
C GLU A 37 -5.45 9.74 -10.10
N THR A 38 -5.80 8.46 -9.92
CA THR A 38 -4.96 7.49 -9.23
C THR A 38 -3.60 7.31 -9.92
N ALA A 39 -3.56 7.22 -11.25
CA ALA A 39 -2.33 7.06 -12.02
C ALA A 39 -1.39 8.27 -11.83
N ASN A 40 -1.93 9.48 -11.92
CA ASN A 40 -1.17 10.72 -11.70
C ASN A 40 -0.59 10.76 -10.28
N VAL A 41 -1.38 10.38 -9.28
CA VAL A 41 -0.92 10.36 -7.89
C VAL A 41 0.18 9.31 -7.66
N ILE A 42 0.05 8.11 -8.23
CA ILE A 42 1.09 7.07 -8.13
C ILE A 42 2.39 7.57 -8.78
N ALA A 43 2.31 8.14 -9.99
CA ALA A 43 3.46 8.70 -10.69
C ALA A 43 4.13 9.82 -9.87
N GLU A 44 3.32 10.70 -9.27
CA GLU A 44 3.82 11.78 -8.43
C GLU A 44 4.50 11.28 -7.16
N ILE A 45 3.96 10.26 -6.48
CA ILE A 45 4.61 9.65 -5.32
C ILE A 45 5.96 9.05 -5.71
N ILE A 46 6.04 8.30 -6.81
CA ILE A 46 7.30 7.72 -7.30
C ILE A 46 8.31 8.83 -7.59
N ARG A 47 7.89 9.88 -8.30
CA ARG A 47 8.74 11.02 -8.67
C ARG A 47 9.22 11.80 -7.46
N ALA A 48 8.33 12.19 -6.56
CA ALA A 48 8.62 13.06 -5.42
C ALA A 48 9.40 12.33 -4.31
N SER A 49 9.13 11.04 -4.10
CA SER A 49 9.86 10.26 -3.09
C SER A 49 11.23 9.78 -3.57
N GLY A 50 11.46 9.75 -4.89
CA GLY A 50 12.63 9.09 -5.49
C GLY A 50 12.64 7.57 -5.28
N ARG A 51 11.54 6.99 -4.78
CA ARG A 51 11.41 5.55 -4.50
C ARG A 51 10.57 4.90 -5.60
N CYS A 52 11.14 3.87 -6.23
CA CYS A 52 10.44 3.06 -7.22
C CYS A 52 10.30 1.63 -6.68
N PRO A 53 9.09 1.18 -6.32
CA PRO A 53 8.89 -0.17 -5.80
C PRO A 53 9.02 -1.20 -6.94
N LYS A 54 9.62 -2.36 -6.67
CA LYS A 54 9.56 -3.49 -7.62
C LYS A 54 8.18 -4.13 -7.68
N ASN A 55 7.44 -4.04 -6.58
CA ASN A 55 6.19 -4.73 -6.33
C ASN A 55 5.19 -3.75 -5.71
N LEU A 56 4.04 -3.58 -6.34
CA LEU A 56 2.92 -2.79 -5.82
C LEU A 56 1.74 -3.72 -5.55
N GLN A 57 1.34 -3.77 -4.28
CA GLN A 57 0.14 -4.47 -3.86
C GLN A 57 -1.03 -3.50 -3.70
N THR A 58 -2.15 -3.76 -4.36
CA THR A 58 -3.42 -3.04 -4.15
C THR A 58 -4.55 -4.01 -3.83
N ASP A 59 -5.72 -3.48 -3.45
CA ASP A 59 -6.95 -4.25 -3.50
C ASP A 59 -7.43 -4.42 -4.95
N MET A 60 -8.47 -5.22 -5.15
CA MET A 60 -9.08 -5.47 -6.47
C MET A 60 -10.05 -4.36 -6.89
N GLU A 61 -9.95 -3.16 -6.30
CA GLU A 61 -10.81 -2.05 -6.70
C GLU A 61 -10.45 -1.53 -8.10
N LYS A 62 -11.47 -1.09 -8.85
CA LYS A 62 -11.34 -0.76 -10.28
C LYS A 62 -10.43 0.45 -10.53
N GLU A 63 -10.26 1.33 -9.55
CA GLU A 63 -9.33 2.46 -9.64
C GLU A 63 -7.86 2.06 -9.78
N PHE A 64 -7.47 0.82 -9.44
CA PHE A 64 -6.11 0.33 -9.60
C PHE A 64 -5.94 -0.57 -10.83
N TYR A 65 -7.03 -1.21 -11.27
CA TYR A 65 -7.08 -2.08 -12.45
C TYR A 65 -7.63 -1.35 -13.68
N ASN A 66 -6.95 -0.27 -14.08
CA ASN A 66 -7.27 0.50 -15.30
C ASN A 66 -6.04 0.78 -16.16
N VAL A 67 -6.27 1.15 -17.42
CA VAL A 67 -5.21 1.34 -18.42
C VAL A 67 -4.19 2.41 -18.04
N ASP A 68 -4.60 3.48 -17.35
CA ASP A 68 -3.72 4.59 -16.98
C ASP A 68 -2.75 4.16 -15.89
N VAL A 69 -3.26 3.50 -14.84
CA VAL A 69 -2.42 2.95 -13.77
C VAL A 69 -1.47 1.89 -14.33
N GLN A 70 -1.97 0.97 -15.16
CA GLN A 70 -1.13 -0.05 -15.79
C GLN A 70 -0.01 0.56 -16.66
N LYS A 71 -0.30 1.66 -17.36
CA LYS A 71 0.71 2.38 -18.15
C LYS A 71 1.80 2.98 -17.28
N VAL A 72 1.45 3.58 -16.14
CA VAL A 72 2.42 4.10 -15.17
C VAL A 72 3.28 2.97 -14.61
N LEU A 73 2.66 1.88 -14.16
CA LEU A 73 3.39 0.77 -13.55
C LEU A 73 4.33 0.07 -14.53
N LYS A 74 3.90 -0.14 -15.78
CA LYS A 74 4.76 -0.67 -16.87
C LYS A 74 5.94 0.24 -17.18
N LYS A 75 5.72 1.56 -17.22
CA LYS A 75 6.79 2.55 -17.46
C LYS A 75 7.88 2.48 -16.39
N HIS A 76 7.50 2.15 -15.16
CA HIS A 76 8.39 2.07 -14.01
C HIS A 76 8.85 0.64 -13.68
N ASP A 77 8.55 -0.34 -14.54
CA ASP A 77 8.85 -1.78 -14.32
C ASP A 77 8.35 -2.29 -12.95
N VAL A 78 7.14 -1.86 -12.57
CA VAL A 78 6.51 -2.23 -11.29
C VAL A 78 5.58 -3.42 -11.52
N ASN A 79 5.83 -4.52 -10.82
CA ASN A 79 4.91 -5.65 -10.79
C ASN A 79 3.67 -5.31 -9.92
N HIS A 80 2.51 -5.25 -10.55
CA HIS A 80 1.24 -4.96 -9.89
C HIS A 80 0.47 -6.23 -9.58
N TYR A 81 0.04 -6.42 -8.32
CA TYR A 81 -0.78 -7.55 -7.95
C TYR A 81 -1.75 -7.23 -6.82
N SER A 82 -2.79 -8.05 -6.68
CA SER A 82 -3.64 -8.10 -5.50
C SER A 82 -3.50 -9.45 -4.81
N THR A 83 -3.42 -9.47 -3.48
CA THR A 83 -3.49 -10.69 -2.69
C THR A 83 -4.35 -10.50 -1.45
N TYR A 84 -4.99 -11.58 -0.99
CA TYR A 84 -5.61 -11.66 0.34
C TYR A 84 -4.56 -11.93 1.45
N SER A 85 -3.35 -11.39 1.29
CA SER A 85 -2.20 -11.71 2.13
C SER A 85 -2.15 -10.92 3.44
N THR A 86 -1.31 -11.38 4.37
CA THR A 86 -0.98 -10.69 5.63
C THR A 86 -0.36 -9.31 5.43
N LEU A 87 0.19 -9.01 4.24
CA LEU A 87 0.75 -7.69 3.93
C LEU A 87 -0.31 -6.58 3.92
N LYS A 88 -1.56 -6.93 3.57
CA LYS A 88 -2.70 -6.01 3.65
C LYS A 88 -2.89 -5.46 5.07
N VAL A 89 -2.50 -6.22 6.09
CA VAL A 89 -2.59 -5.81 7.49
C VAL A 89 -1.75 -4.57 7.79
N VAL A 90 -0.67 -4.32 7.03
CA VAL A 90 0.20 -3.15 7.24
C VAL A 90 -0.52 -1.86 6.84
N VAL A 91 -1.12 -1.82 5.64
CA VAL A 91 -1.88 -0.64 5.19
C VAL A 91 -3.14 -0.44 6.02
N GLU A 92 -3.83 -1.52 6.42
CA GLU A 92 -5.00 -1.44 7.29
C GLU A 92 -4.65 -0.87 8.67
N ARG A 93 -3.50 -1.27 9.23
CA ARG A 93 -2.99 -0.71 10.49
C ARG A 93 -2.70 0.78 10.35
N PHE A 94 -2.05 1.20 9.27
CA PHE A 94 -1.80 2.62 9.02
C PHE A 94 -3.11 3.40 8.88
N ASN A 95 -4.07 2.90 8.09
CA ASN A 95 -5.38 3.51 7.93
C ASN A 95 -6.12 3.67 9.26
N ARG A 96 -5.99 2.71 10.18
CA ARG A 96 -6.56 2.81 11.53
C ARG A 96 -5.88 3.90 12.36
N THR A 97 -4.55 4.00 12.32
CA THR A 97 -3.80 5.07 13.00
C THR A 97 -4.23 6.43 12.48
N LEU A 98 -4.20 6.62 11.15
CA LEU A 98 -4.60 7.87 10.52
C LEU A 98 -6.03 8.28 10.90
N LYS A 99 -6.99 7.36 10.82
CA LYS A 99 -8.38 7.61 11.25
C LYS A 99 -8.45 8.05 12.72
N ASN A 100 -7.73 7.39 13.61
CA ASN A 100 -7.76 7.72 15.04
C ASN A 100 -7.24 9.14 15.31
N ASP A 101 -6.17 9.54 14.65
CA ASP A 101 -5.58 10.88 14.83
C ASP A 101 -6.49 11.97 14.24
N MET A 102 -7.06 11.71 13.06
CA MET A 102 -8.08 12.59 12.47
C MET A 102 -9.30 12.75 13.40
N TRP A 103 -9.80 11.66 13.99
CA TRP A 103 -10.95 11.72 14.89
C TRP A 103 -10.68 12.49 16.18
N LYS A 104 -9.46 12.46 16.71
CA LYS A 104 -9.08 13.30 17.86
C LYS A 104 -9.16 14.77 17.46
N MET A 105 -8.63 15.13 16.30
CA MET A 105 -8.68 16.51 15.81
C MET A 105 -10.10 16.98 15.53
N PHE A 106 -10.97 16.14 14.94
CA PHE A 106 -12.38 16.50 14.74
C PHE A 106 -13.11 16.80 16.05
N LYS A 107 -12.79 16.07 17.13
CA LYS A 107 -13.34 16.34 18.46
C LYS A 107 -12.81 17.64 19.06
N LEU A 108 -11.51 17.91 18.92
CA LEU A 108 -10.88 19.12 19.47
C LEU A 108 -11.31 20.39 18.74
N ASN A 109 -11.39 20.34 17.40
CA ASN A 109 -11.66 21.49 16.56
C ASN A 109 -13.17 21.76 16.37
N GLY A 110 -14.04 20.81 16.73
CA GLY A 110 -15.48 20.91 16.54
C GLY A 110 -15.93 20.92 15.07
N ASN A 111 -15.06 20.55 14.12
CA ASN A 111 -15.36 20.53 12.71
C ASN A 111 -14.73 19.32 11.99
N TYR A 112 -15.19 19.05 10.76
CA TYR A 112 -14.78 17.88 9.96
C TYR A 112 -13.89 18.26 8.75
N LYS A 113 -13.16 19.38 8.84
CA LYS A 113 -12.18 19.77 7.82
C LYS A 113 -10.91 18.95 8.04
N TRP A 114 -10.40 18.32 7.00
CA TRP A 114 -9.16 17.54 7.03
C TRP A 114 -8.25 17.84 5.83
N LYS A 115 -8.81 18.45 4.78
CA LYS A 115 -8.08 18.84 3.57
C LYS A 115 -7.62 20.30 3.58
N GLU A 116 -8.40 21.18 4.20
CA GLU A 116 -8.15 22.63 4.23
C GLU A 116 -7.40 23.11 5.46
N GLN A 117 -7.37 22.33 6.53
CA GLN A 117 -6.46 22.63 7.62
C GLN A 117 -5.08 22.33 7.05
N VAL A 118 -4.43 23.40 6.55
CA VAL A 118 -3.27 23.42 5.65
C VAL A 118 -2.08 22.63 6.21
N ASP A 119 -2.15 22.26 7.49
CA ASP A 119 -1.14 21.46 8.16
C ASP A 119 -1.62 20.05 8.57
N GLU A 120 -2.90 19.70 8.63
CA GLU A 120 -3.30 18.51 9.41
C GLU A 120 -3.05 17.15 8.74
N LEU A 121 -3.48 16.94 7.49
CA LEU A 121 -3.18 15.67 6.80
C LEU A 121 -1.66 15.50 6.58
N PRO A 122 -0.92 16.52 6.11
CA PRO A 122 0.53 16.48 6.10
C PRO A 122 1.15 16.29 7.50
N CYS A 123 0.60 16.89 8.56
CA CYS A 123 1.09 16.71 9.94
C CYS A 123 0.86 15.28 10.43
N PHE A 124 -0.30 14.65 10.21
CA PHE A 124 -0.50 13.25 10.62
C PHE A 124 0.49 12.31 9.95
N VAL A 125 0.74 12.52 8.66
CA VAL A 125 1.73 11.73 7.91
C VAL A 125 3.15 12.05 8.41
N SER A 126 3.46 13.32 8.65
CA SER A 126 4.74 13.74 9.20
C SER A 126 4.99 13.15 10.58
N ASP A 127 4.03 13.23 11.49
CA ASP A 127 4.11 12.65 12.84
C ASP A 127 4.29 11.13 12.77
N TYR A 128 3.54 10.47 11.89
CA TYR A 128 3.67 9.03 11.66
C TYR A 128 5.08 8.65 11.18
N ASN A 129 5.66 9.42 10.26
CA ASN A 129 6.97 9.16 9.67
C ASN A 129 8.16 9.64 10.52
N ASN A 130 7.99 10.70 11.32
CA ASN A 130 9.09 11.47 11.94
C ASN A 130 9.04 11.56 13.47
N ALA A 131 7.88 11.40 14.11
CA ALA A 131 7.77 11.69 15.56
C ALA A 131 8.11 10.49 16.44
N ARG A 132 7.81 9.26 16.01
CA ARG A 132 7.92 8.06 16.87
C ARG A 132 8.65 6.91 16.19
N LYS A 133 9.38 6.14 16.99
CA LYS A 133 9.96 4.86 16.57
C LYS A 133 8.87 3.81 16.43
N HIS A 134 8.90 3.05 15.34
CA HIS A 134 7.97 1.95 15.10
C HIS A 134 8.60 0.64 15.56
N ARG A 135 7.89 -0.10 16.43
CA ARG A 135 8.39 -1.34 17.05
C ARG A 135 8.93 -2.37 16.04
N THR A 136 8.31 -2.46 14.86
CA THR A 136 8.66 -3.47 13.84
C THR A 136 9.97 -3.19 13.12
N ILE A 137 10.37 -1.93 12.98
CA ILE A 137 11.63 -1.51 12.32
C ILE A 137 12.67 -0.97 13.30
N GLY A 138 12.30 -0.79 14.58
CA GLY A 138 13.19 -0.27 15.63
C GLY A 138 13.55 1.21 15.52
N MET A 139 13.06 1.92 14.49
CA MET A 139 13.40 3.32 14.20
C MET A 139 12.20 4.07 13.60
N ARG A 140 12.40 5.34 13.23
CA ARG A 140 11.36 6.14 12.58
C ARG A 140 11.32 5.80 11.08
N PRO A 141 10.13 5.75 10.46
CA PRO A 141 10.03 5.46 9.03
C PRO A 141 10.81 6.41 8.12
N ALA A 142 10.98 7.67 8.52
CA ALA A 142 11.78 8.63 7.76
C ALA A 142 13.30 8.41 7.84
N ASP A 143 13.78 7.74 8.90
CA ASP A 143 15.22 7.49 9.10
C ASP A 143 15.73 6.27 8.30
N VAL A 144 14.83 5.52 7.65
CA VAL A 144 15.20 4.31 6.90
C VAL A 144 15.85 4.71 5.57
N THR A 145 17.17 4.62 5.51
CA THR A 145 17.97 4.80 4.28
C THR A 145 18.02 3.51 3.47
N PRO A 146 18.43 3.55 2.18
CA PRO A 146 18.58 2.33 1.37
C PRO A 146 19.49 1.27 2.02
N ALA A 147 20.63 1.67 2.59
CA ALA A 147 21.54 0.76 3.28
C ALA A 147 20.90 0.13 4.53
N ILE A 148 20.06 0.87 5.26
CA ILE A 148 19.31 0.33 6.40
C ILE A 148 18.21 -0.62 5.90
N ALA A 149 17.53 -0.27 4.81
CA ALA A 149 16.50 -1.11 4.21
C ALA A 149 17.07 -2.48 3.81
N GLU A 150 18.26 -2.53 3.19
CA GLU A 150 18.94 -3.79 2.87
C GLU A 150 19.20 -4.64 4.11
N ARG A 151 19.68 -4.03 5.20
CA ARG A 151 19.90 -4.73 6.48
C ARG A 151 18.60 -5.22 7.13
N LEU A 152 17.53 -4.41 7.05
CA LEU A 152 16.20 -4.80 7.55
C LEU A 152 15.65 -5.97 6.75
N LEU A 153 15.82 -5.95 5.43
CA LEU A 153 15.41 -7.02 4.55
C LEU A 153 16.16 -8.31 4.92
N ASP A 154 17.48 -8.26 5.03
CA ASP A 154 18.30 -9.40 5.45
C ASP A 154 17.84 -9.96 6.80
N THR A 155 17.63 -9.10 7.80
CA THR A 155 17.16 -9.51 9.13
C THR A 155 15.77 -10.16 9.07
N MET A 156 14.83 -9.58 8.32
CA MET A 156 13.46 -10.09 8.21
C MET A 156 13.42 -11.44 7.49
N TYR A 157 14.17 -11.60 6.40
CA TYR A 157 14.18 -12.82 5.61
C TYR A 157 15.08 -13.91 6.21
N SER A 158 16.12 -13.56 6.97
CA SER A 158 16.92 -14.52 7.76
C SER A 158 16.10 -15.21 8.85
N ALA A 159 15.14 -14.50 9.45
CA ALA A 159 14.22 -15.05 10.45
C ALA A 159 13.16 -15.97 9.83
N ILE A 160 12.81 -15.75 8.56
CA ILE A 160 11.95 -16.64 7.79
C ILE A 160 12.84 -17.79 7.30
N LYS A 161 13.03 -18.81 8.15
CA LYS A 161 13.55 -20.11 7.68
C LYS A 161 12.54 -20.66 6.68
N ILE A 162 12.75 -20.38 5.40
CA ILE A 162 12.04 -21.07 4.33
C ILE A 162 12.45 -22.53 4.48
N ALA A 163 11.54 -23.37 4.98
CA ALA A 163 11.73 -24.81 4.90
C ALA A 163 12.03 -25.11 3.43
N GLY A 164 13.17 -25.78 3.17
CA GLY A 164 13.57 -26.13 1.82
C GLY A 164 12.41 -26.79 1.06
N PRO A 165 12.36 -26.69 -0.27
CA PRO A 165 11.22 -27.14 -1.06
C PRO A 165 10.82 -28.54 -0.61
N SER A 166 9.59 -28.68 -0.10
CA SER A 166 9.07 -30.00 0.22
C SER A 166 9.06 -30.79 -1.08
N LYS A 167 9.76 -31.93 -1.12
CA LYS A 167 9.69 -32.86 -2.24
C LYS A 167 8.27 -33.38 -2.30
N PHE A 168 7.40 -32.73 -3.06
CA PHE A 168 6.12 -33.31 -3.44
C PHE A 168 6.43 -34.55 -4.27
N LYS A 169 6.18 -35.74 -3.71
CA LYS A 169 6.12 -36.96 -4.50
C LYS A 169 4.91 -36.82 -5.42
N SER A 170 5.15 -36.62 -6.71
CA SER A 170 4.12 -36.81 -7.72
C SER A 170 3.80 -38.30 -7.80
N GLU A 171 2.68 -38.72 -7.23
CA GLU A 171 2.08 -39.99 -7.63
C GLU A 171 1.61 -39.83 -9.08
N ARG A 172 2.18 -40.64 -9.97
CA ARG A 172 1.75 -40.73 -11.36
C ARG A 172 0.38 -41.37 -11.38
N PHE A 173 -0.67 -40.56 -11.52
CA PHE A 173 -1.96 -41.07 -11.97
C PHE A 173 -1.78 -41.58 -13.41
N GLY A 174 -1.88 -42.89 -13.57
CA GLY A 174 -1.86 -43.53 -14.88
C GLY A 174 -3.05 -43.06 -15.72
N THR A 175 -2.75 -42.48 -16.88
CA THR A 175 -3.71 -42.30 -17.96
C THR A 175 -4.18 -43.68 -18.42
N ARG A 176 -5.43 -44.03 -18.14
CA ARG A 176 -6.13 -45.08 -18.87
C ARG A 176 -6.81 -44.42 -20.06
N GLU A 177 -6.22 -44.64 -21.23
CA GLU A 177 -6.87 -44.44 -22.52
C GLU A 177 -8.18 -45.26 -22.54
N GLN A 178 -9.32 -44.59 -22.79
CA GLN A 178 -10.47 -45.28 -23.37
C GLN A 178 -10.41 -45.02 -24.87
N VAL A 179 -9.94 -46.06 -25.55
CA VAL A 179 -10.07 -46.27 -26.99
C VAL A 179 -11.56 -46.41 -27.31
N GLN A 180 -11.99 -45.65 -28.30
CA GLN A 180 -13.26 -45.79 -29.01
C GLN A 180 -13.11 -46.86 -30.11
N ASP A 181 -14.24 -47.47 -30.50
CA ASP A 181 -14.51 -48.46 -31.58
C ASP A 181 -14.98 -49.80 -30.98
N ASP A 182 -16.05 -50.49 -31.37
CA ASP A 182 -17.04 -50.39 -32.43
C ASP A 182 -18.23 -51.34 -32.10
N PHE A 183 -19.42 -51.05 -32.66
CA PHE A 183 -20.73 -51.73 -32.63
C PHE A 183 -21.72 -51.36 -31.50
#